data_AF-A0A1F5RML8-F1
#
_entry.id   AF-A0A1F5RML8-F1
#
_cell.length_a   1.000
_cell.length_b   1.000
_cell.length_c   1.000
_cell.angle_alpha   90.00
_cell.angle_beta   90.00
_cell.angle_gamma   90.00
#
_symmetry.space_group_name_H-M   'P 1'
#
loop_
_entity.id
_entity.type
_entity.pdbx_description
1 polymer ?
#
loop_
_entity_poly.entity_id
_entity_poly.type
_entity_poly.pdbx_seq_one_letter_code
_entity_poly.pdbx_strand_id
1 'polypeptide(L)'
;MEGLRRRLLEGDTLHLLTRPKQTSKTYDVREIGLEDLAQDVVIAAFGPGSVVTRRAIGDTLGVRSASFPGRAMPDIAVRHAGKLHVLELKSSRVDYSRFDNVFDSAPFKKFLSGVGDAGRIPWEVEQDLIKLSLYPRLSEDVGSCVLLMVDAYEGPGRSWTAAFGSPAVFRETMRTQLVQGWADTLLRTTMIESLAIGAAKARLITCVVPPWTR
;
A
#
# COMPACT_ATOMS: atom_id res chain seq x y z
N MET A 1 -0.56 -12.92 -5.80
CA MET A 1 0.88 -12.58 -5.83
C MET A 1 1.61 -13.20 -7.01
N GLU A 2 1.54 -14.52 -7.23
CA GLU A 2 2.26 -15.17 -8.36
C GLU A 2 1.91 -14.57 -9.74
N GLY A 3 0.62 -14.30 -9.99
CA GLY A 3 0.20 -13.64 -11.24
C GLY A 3 0.82 -12.25 -11.43
N LEU A 4 1.01 -11.50 -10.35
CA LEU A 4 1.60 -10.16 -10.37
C LEU A 4 3.10 -10.22 -10.64
N ARG A 5 3.80 -11.10 -9.91
CA ARG A 5 5.22 -11.38 -10.10
C ARG A 5 5.50 -11.73 -11.56
N ARG A 6 4.75 -12.69 -12.11
CA ARG A 6 4.85 -13.09 -13.51
C ARG A 6 4.67 -11.90 -14.46
N ARG A 7 3.63 -11.10 -14.26
CA ARG A 7 3.33 -9.93 -15.12
C ARG A 7 4.40 -8.84 -15.04
N LEU A 8 5.03 -8.64 -13.88
CA LEU A 8 6.17 -7.74 -13.74
C LEU A 8 7.40 -8.20 -14.54
N LEU A 9 7.54 -9.52 -14.75
CA LEU A 9 8.65 -10.14 -15.48
C LEU A 9 8.37 -10.39 -16.97
N GLU A 10 7.14 -10.31 -17.44
CA GLU A 10 6.76 -10.59 -18.84
C GLU A 10 6.86 -9.37 -19.77
N GLY A 11 7.02 -8.15 -19.23
CA GLY A 11 7.01 -6.92 -20.03
C GLY A 11 7.96 -5.84 -19.54
N ASP A 12 7.81 -4.63 -20.09
CA ASP A 12 8.69 -3.49 -19.80
C ASP A 12 8.46 -2.86 -18.41
N THR A 13 7.45 -3.31 -17.66
CA THR A 13 7.06 -2.69 -16.39
C THR A 13 8.21 -2.67 -15.39
N LEU A 14 8.94 -3.78 -15.21
CA LEU A 14 10.08 -3.80 -14.31
C LEU A 14 11.20 -2.85 -14.78
N HIS A 15 11.50 -2.83 -16.09
CA HIS A 15 12.45 -1.86 -16.66
C HIS A 15 12.01 -0.42 -16.39
N LEU A 16 10.73 -0.09 -16.60
CA LEU A 16 10.17 1.23 -16.34
C LEU A 16 10.30 1.61 -14.85
N LEU A 17 9.95 0.70 -13.94
CA LEU A 17 10.04 0.91 -12.49
C LEU A 17 11.48 1.24 -12.05
N THR A 18 12.47 0.59 -12.65
CA THR A 18 13.90 0.77 -12.32
C THR A 18 14.57 2.01 -12.91
N ARG A 19 13.92 2.71 -13.85
CA ARG A 19 14.50 3.92 -14.45
C ARG A 19 14.69 5.03 -13.39
N PRO A 20 15.68 5.92 -13.55
CA PRO A 20 15.77 7.13 -12.74
C PRO A 20 14.46 7.93 -12.78
N LYS A 21 14.14 8.66 -11.69
CA LYS A 21 12.91 9.46 -11.58
C LYS A 21 12.83 10.45 -12.74
N GLN A 22 11.68 10.50 -13.42
CA GLN A 22 11.38 11.58 -14.34
C GLN A 22 10.99 12.82 -13.51
N THR A 23 11.93 13.74 -13.34
CA THR A 23 11.78 14.93 -12.47
C THR A 23 10.77 15.95 -12.96
N SER A 24 10.23 15.79 -14.17
CA SER A 24 9.35 16.76 -14.84
C SER A 24 7.85 16.53 -14.63
N LYS A 25 7.44 15.51 -13.86
CA LYS A 25 6.02 15.19 -13.65
C LYS A 25 5.61 15.38 -12.20
N THR A 26 4.41 15.92 -11.99
CA THR A 26 3.72 16.02 -10.69
C THR A 26 3.43 14.63 -10.09
N TYR A 27 3.39 13.58 -10.92
CA TYR A 27 3.18 12.19 -10.52
C TYR A 27 4.15 11.26 -11.25
N ASP A 28 4.52 10.18 -10.59
CA ASP A 28 5.37 9.17 -11.19
C ASP A 28 4.58 8.22 -12.10
N VAL A 29 4.86 8.26 -13.40
CA VAL A 29 4.18 7.43 -14.43
C VAL A 29 4.31 5.94 -14.15
N ARG A 30 5.37 5.56 -13.43
CA ARG A 30 5.65 4.16 -13.08
C ARG A 30 4.65 3.62 -12.06
N GLU A 31 4.17 4.49 -11.16
CA GLU A 31 3.13 4.16 -10.17
C GLU A 31 1.79 3.89 -10.86
N ILE A 32 1.44 4.66 -11.90
CA ILE A 32 0.26 4.42 -12.74
C ILE A 32 0.35 3.04 -13.43
N GLY A 33 1.49 2.74 -14.06
CA GLY A 33 1.67 1.46 -14.74
C GLY A 33 1.65 0.24 -13.80
N LEU A 34 2.12 0.40 -12.55
CA LEU A 34 2.03 -0.64 -11.53
C LEU A 34 0.58 -0.87 -11.08
N GLU A 35 -0.19 0.22 -10.91
CA GLU A 35 -1.62 0.16 -10.56
C GLU A 35 -2.44 -0.55 -11.63
N ASP A 36 -2.28 -0.16 -12.89
CA ASP A 36 -2.98 -0.79 -14.03
C ASP A 36 -2.64 -2.29 -14.12
N LEU A 37 -1.36 -2.65 -13.97
CA LEU A 37 -0.92 -4.04 -14.00
C LEU A 37 -1.47 -4.86 -12.83
N ALA A 38 -1.53 -4.28 -11.63
CA ALA A 38 -2.11 -4.94 -10.47
C ALA A 38 -3.63 -5.12 -10.63
N GLN A 39 -4.32 -4.13 -11.21
CA GLN A 39 -5.74 -4.21 -11.50
C GLN A 39 -6.05 -5.31 -12.52
N ASP A 40 -5.25 -5.42 -13.60
CA ASP A 40 -5.37 -6.50 -14.59
C ASP A 40 -5.24 -7.89 -13.94
N VAL A 41 -4.25 -8.07 -13.08
CA VAL A 41 -4.00 -9.36 -12.39
C VAL A 41 -5.16 -9.72 -11.49
N VAL A 42 -5.69 -8.73 -10.78
CA VAL A 42 -6.85 -8.89 -9.91
C VAL A 42 -8.10 -9.23 -10.71
N ILE A 43 -8.36 -8.53 -11.82
CA ILE A 43 -9.48 -8.82 -12.72
C ILE A 43 -9.37 -10.23 -13.28
N ALA A 44 -8.17 -10.65 -13.70
CA ALA A 44 -7.95 -12.00 -14.23
C ALA A 44 -8.19 -13.09 -13.16
N ALA A 45 -7.87 -12.81 -11.90
CA ALA A 45 -8.03 -13.78 -10.81
C ALA A 45 -9.45 -13.86 -10.26
N PHE A 46 -10.16 -12.74 -10.13
CA PHE A 46 -11.45 -12.65 -9.42
C PHE A 46 -12.63 -12.29 -10.34
N GLY A 47 -12.36 -11.95 -11.59
CA GLY A 47 -13.35 -11.45 -12.54
C GLY A 47 -13.63 -9.94 -12.38
N PRO A 48 -13.99 -9.24 -13.46
CA PRO A 48 -14.21 -7.79 -13.44
C PRO A 48 -15.37 -7.36 -12.53
N GLY A 49 -16.39 -8.22 -12.36
CA GLY A 49 -17.53 -7.94 -11.48
C GLY A 49 -17.19 -7.98 -9.98
N SER A 50 -16.05 -8.55 -9.61
CA SER A 50 -15.58 -8.61 -8.22
C SER A 50 -14.73 -7.40 -7.84
N VAL A 51 -14.22 -6.66 -8.83
CA VAL A 51 -13.41 -5.45 -8.58
C VAL A 51 -14.31 -4.27 -8.33
N VAL A 52 -14.14 -3.64 -7.17
CA VAL A 52 -14.95 -2.50 -6.78
C VAL A 52 -14.37 -1.25 -7.44
N THR A 53 -15.17 -0.57 -8.26
CA THR A 53 -14.74 0.68 -8.90
C THR A 53 -14.45 1.75 -7.86
N ARG A 54 -13.42 2.61 -8.08
CA ARG A 54 -13.00 3.63 -7.10
C ARG A 54 -14.16 4.47 -6.52
N ARG A 55 -15.17 4.80 -7.33
CA ARG A 55 -16.36 5.56 -6.89
C ARG A 55 -17.25 4.78 -5.92
N ALA A 56 -17.31 3.47 -6.08
CA ALA A 56 -18.14 2.58 -5.26
C ALA A 56 -17.44 2.10 -3.98
N ILE A 57 -16.11 2.22 -3.86
CA ILE A 57 -15.38 1.72 -2.68
C ILE A 57 -15.78 2.48 -1.41
N GLY A 58 -15.84 3.81 -1.44
CA GLY A 58 -16.26 4.62 -0.29
C GLY A 58 -17.72 4.37 0.12
N ASP A 59 -18.57 4.07 -0.86
CA ASP A 59 -19.97 3.70 -0.64
C ASP A 59 -20.06 2.30 -0.01
N THR A 60 -19.26 1.37 -0.54
CA THR A 60 -19.17 -0.04 -0.16
C THR A 60 -18.63 -0.23 1.24
N LEU A 61 -17.64 0.57 1.62
CA LEU A 61 -16.99 0.54 2.93
C LEU A 61 -17.77 1.35 3.99
N GLY A 62 -18.93 1.91 3.65
CA GLY A 62 -19.75 2.70 4.57
C GLY A 62 -19.07 3.99 5.05
N VAL A 63 -18.07 4.47 4.30
CA VAL A 63 -17.19 5.60 4.70
C VAL A 63 -17.74 6.95 4.25
N ARG A 64 -18.96 6.99 3.70
CA ARG A 64 -19.72 8.21 3.43
C ARG A 64 -20.13 8.89 4.74
N SER A 65 -19.17 9.43 5.48
CA SER A 65 -19.43 10.46 6.49
C SER A 65 -19.04 11.82 5.90
N ALA A 66 -19.65 12.90 6.40
CA ALA A 66 -19.28 14.28 6.03
C ALA A 66 -17.78 14.59 6.24
N SER A 67 -17.08 13.73 6.97
CA SER A 67 -15.68 13.86 7.36
C SER A 67 -14.69 13.17 6.41
N PHE A 68 -15.18 12.47 5.37
CA PHE A 68 -14.37 11.75 4.39
C PHE A 68 -14.46 12.40 3.00
N PRO A 69 -13.34 12.81 2.40
CA PRO A 69 -13.36 13.34 1.05
C PRO A 69 -13.67 12.18 0.10
N GLY A 70 -14.60 12.39 -0.83
CA GLY A 70 -14.98 11.40 -1.85
C GLY A 70 -13.86 10.96 -2.80
N ARG A 71 -12.61 11.39 -2.55
CA ARG A 71 -11.40 11.02 -3.30
C ARG A 71 -10.48 10.08 -2.51
N ALA A 72 -10.75 9.84 -1.23
CA ALA A 72 -9.97 8.95 -0.38
C ALA A 72 -10.45 7.50 -0.60
N MET A 73 -9.71 6.74 -1.40
CA MET A 73 -10.03 5.37 -1.82
C MET A 73 -8.76 4.54 -1.85
N PRO A 74 -8.83 3.23 -1.55
CA PRO A 74 -7.72 2.32 -1.81
C PRO A 74 -7.43 2.23 -3.31
N ASP A 75 -6.20 1.88 -3.65
CA ASP A 75 -5.79 1.73 -5.05
C ASP A 75 -6.64 0.67 -5.74
N ILE A 76 -6.75 -0.52 -5.13
CA ILE A 76 -7.56 -1.63 -5.65
C ILE A 76 -8.34 -2.30 -4.50
N ALA A 77 -9.61 -2.60 -4.75
CA ALA A 77 -10.43 -3.39 -3.81
C ALA A 77 -11.23 -4.46 -4.54
N VAL A 78 -11.33 -5.64 -3.92
CA VAL A 78 -11.97 -6.84 -4.48
C VAL A 78 -12.97 -7.39 -3.48
N ARG A 79 -14.19 -7.68 -3.93
CA ARG A 79 -15.15 -8.45 -3.15
C ARG A 79 -14.95 -9.94 -3.41
N HIS A 80 -14.61 -10.70 -2.37
CA HIS A 80 -14.45 -12.15 -2.44
C HIS A 80 -14.90 -12.79 -1.13
N ALA A 81 -15.57 -13.95 -1.20
CA ALA A 81 -16.09 -14.68 -0.04
C ALA A 81 -16.89 -13.81 0.97
N GLY A 82 -17.65 -12.83 0.47
CA GLY A 82 -18.45 -11.92 1.30
C GLY A 82 -17.65 -10.82 2.01
N LYS A 83 -16.33 -10.74 1.81
CA LYS A 83 -15.44 -9.72 2.38
C LYS A 83 -14.85 -8.82 1.30
N LEU A 84 -14.36 -7.65 1.72
CA LEU A 84 -13.53 -6.78 0.89
C LEU A 84 -12.05 -7.08 1.14
N HIS A 85 -11.30 -7.32 0.08
CA HIS A 85 -9.84 -7.45 0.11
C HIS A 85 -9.24 -6.22 -0.54
N VAL A 86 -8.41 -5.51 0.21
CA VAL A 86 -7.82 -4.24 -0.21
C VAL A 86 -6.36 -4.47 -0.60
N LEU A 87 -5.93 -3.84 -1.68
CA LEU A 87 -4.55 -3.79 -2.13
C LEU A 87 -4.12 -2.32 -2.20
N GLU A 88 -3.13 -1.98 -1.40
CA GLU A 88 -2.48 -0.66 -1.40
C GLU A 88 -1.11 -0.78 -2.03
N LEU A 89 -0.83 0.11 -2.98
CA LEU A 89 0.47 0.20 -3.62
C LEU A 89 1.31 1.21 -2.84
N LYS A 90 2.61 0.96 -2.70
CA LYS A 90 3.52 1.89 -2.01
C LYS A 90 4.83 1.97 -2.80
N SER A 91 5.26 3.20 -3.05
CA SER A 91 6.50 3.48 -3.78
C SER A 91 7.64 3.74 -2.81
N SER A 92 8.85 3.25 -3.08
CA SER A 92 10.03 3.57 -2.26
C SER A 92 10.63 4.95 -2.55
N ARG A 93 10.15 5.69 -3.56
CA ARG A 93 10.93 6.75 -4.20
C ARG A 93 10.29 8.15 -4.30
N VAL A 94 9.71 8.78 -3.27
CA VAL A 94 9.53 10.27 -3.30
C VAL A 94 9.14 10.94 -1.98
N ASP A 95 9.33 12.27 -1.93
CA ASP A 95 8.80 13.24 -0.96
C ASP A 95 7.27 13.46 -1.04
N TYR A 96 6.59 12.80 -1.98
CA TYR A 96 5.14 12.78 -2.16
C TYR A 96 4.76 11.54 -2.98
N SER A 97 4.01 10.61 -2.40
CA SER A 97 3.51 9.41 -3.09
C SER A 97 2.03 9.59 -3.45
N ARG A 98 1.62 9.19 -4.66
CA ARG A 98 0.19 9.24 -5.06
C ARG A 98 -0.66 8.30 -4.18
N PHE A 99 -0.03 7.30 -3.58
CA PHE A 99 -0.64 6.26 -2.77
C PHE A 99 -0.82 6.64 -1.29
N ASP A 100 -0.57 7.89 -0.91
CA ASP A 100 -0.55 8.33 0.49
C ASP A 100 -1.96 8.62 1.07
N ASN A 101 -2.98 8.76 0.22
CA ASN A 101 -4.25 9.41 0.59
C ASN A 101 -5.48 8.50 0.60
N VAL A 102 -5.33 7.29 1.09
CA VAL A 102 -6.42 6.30 1.11
C VAL A 102 -7.57 6.71 2.02
N PHE A 103 -7.33 7.41 3.14
CA PHE A 103 -8.39 7.79 4.07
C PHE A 103 -8.20 9.16 4.74
N ASP A 104 -7.92 10.19 3.95
CA ASP A 104 -7.66 11.54 4.45
C ASP A 104 -8.92 12.19 5.05
N SER A 105 -9.16 12.04 6.35
CA SER A 105 -10.42 12.42 6.99
C SER A 105 -10.19 13.41 8.12
N ALA A 106 -11.18 14.25 8.46
CA ALA A 106 -11.00 15.25 9.53
C ALA A 106 -10.60 14.64 10.89
N PRO A 107 -11.18 13.50 11.35
CA PRO A 107 -10.70 12.78 12.53
C PRO A 107 -9.26 12.29 12.40
N PHE A 108 -8.87 11.76 11.24
CA PHE A 108 -7.51 11.30 10.99
C PHE A 108 -6.51 12.47 10.99
N LYS A 109 -6.81 13.59 10.32
CA LYS A 109 -5.99 14.82 10.37
C LYS A 109 -5.81 15.33 11.80
N LYS A 110 -6.89 15.35 12.59
CA LYS A 110 -6.84 15.75 13.99
C LYS A 110 -5.96 14.80 14.80
N PHE A 111 -6.08 13.49 14.59
CA PHE A 111 -5.22 12.49 15.23
C PHE A 111 -3.75 12.71 14.85
N LEU A 112 -3.43 12.85 13.55
CA LEU A 112 -2.08 13.10 13.05
C LEU A 112 -1.47 14.38 13.65
N SER A 113 -2.24 15.47 13.73
CA SER A 113 -1.79 16.72 14.37
C SER A 113 -1.44 16.55 15.86
N GLY A 114 -2.04 15.57 16.53
CA GLY A 114 -1.76 15.24 17.93
C GLY A 114 -0.53 14.34 18.13
N VAL A 115 -0.15 13.54 17.13
CA VAL A 115 1.01 12.63 17.19
C VAL A 115 2.25 13.14 16.43
N GLY A 116 2.10 14.18 15.61
CA GLY A 116 3.15 14.81 14.81
C GLY A 116 3.24 14.29 13.37
N ASP A 117 3.27 15.23 12.40
CA ASP A 117 2.99 14.98 10.98
C ASP A 117 4.13 14.37 10.14
N ALA A 118 5.37 14.33 10.63
CA ALA A 118 6.52 13.89 9.82
C ALA A 118 7.38 12.85 10.57
N GLY A 119 7.23 11.58 10.21
CA GLY A 119 8.12 10.49 10.61
C GLY A 119 9.11 10.10 9.51
N ARG A 120 10.10 9.25 9.86
CA ARG A 120 10.89 8.46 8.88
C ARG A 120 9.99 7.34 8.30
N ILE A 121 10.35 6.70 7.18
CA ILE A 121 9.66 5.51 6.62
C ILE A 121 9.70 4.34 7.61
N PRO A 122 8.62 3.57 7.84
CA PRO A 122 7.31 3.53 7.15
C PRO A 122 6.17 4.42 7.67
N TRP A 123 6.30 5.74 7.70
CA TRP A 123 5.17 6.58 8.13
C TRP A 123 3.88 6.32 7.34
N GLU A 124 3.99 5.98 6.06
CA GLU A 124 2.87 5.64 5.18
C GLU A 124 2.16 4.34 5.60
N VAL A 125 2.93 3.31 6.01
CA VAL A 125 2.37 2.04 6.51
C VAL A 125 1.74 2.25 7.89
N GLU A 126 2.40 3.00 8.77
CA GLU A 126 1.84 3.36 10.09
C GLU A 126 0.52 4.12 9.94
N GLN A 127 0.45 5.09 9.03
CA GLN A 127 -0.79 5.81 8.73
C GLN A 127 -1.92 4.88 8.28
N ASP A 128 -1.64 3.92 7.40
CA ASP A 128 -2.66 2.97 6.92
C ASP A 128 -3.19 2.05 8.02
N LEU A 129 -2.31 1.64 8.94
CA LEU A 129 -2.71 0.83 10.10
C LEU A 129 -3.49 1.64 11.14
N ILE A 130 -3.12 2.91 11.36
CA ILE A 130 -3.90 3.84 12.17
C ILE A 130 -5.29 4.01 11.56
N LYS A 131 -5.40 4.21 10.23
CA LYS A 131 -6.69 4.35 9.54
C LYS A 131 -7.56 3.10 9.74
N LEU A 132 -7.01 1.89 9.52
CA LEU A 132 -7.74 0.63 9.75
C LEU A 132 -8.25 0.51 11.19
N SER A 133 -7.49 1.02 12.16
CA SER A 133 -7.87 0.99 13.58
C SER A 133 -8.90 2.05 13.96
N LEU A 134 -8.85 3.23 13.34
CA LEU A 134 -9.80 4.32 13.57
C LEU A 134 -11.17 4.08 12.91
N TYR A 135 -11.25 3.15 11.96
CA TYR A 135 -12.47 2.81 11.25
C TYR A 135 -12.85 1.33 11.42
N PRO A 136 -13.39 0.91 12.60
CA PRO A 136 -13.65 -0.52 12.89
C PRO A 136 -14.63 -1.21 11.95
N ARG A 137 -15.63 -0.50 11.42
CA ARG A 137 -16.53 -1.06 10.39
C ARG A 137 -15.79 -1.43 9.10
N LEU A 138 -14.75 -0.66 8.79
CA LEU A 138 -13.82 -0.91 7.70
C LEU A 138 -13.03 -2.21 7.99
N SER A 139 -12.63 -2.47 9.24
CA SER A 139 -11.96 -3.75 9.59
C SER A 139 -12.91 -4.95 9.65
N GLU A 140 -14.18 -4.75 9.99
CA GLU A 140 -15.19 -5.81 10.03
C GLU A 140 -15.53 -6.33 8.62
N ASP A 141 -15.59 -5.44 7.63
CA ASP A 141 -15.87 -5.80 6.24
C ASP A 141 -14.61 -6.18 5.45
N VAL A 142 -13.42 -5.84 5.94
CA VAL A 142 -12.14 -6.17 5.28
C VAL A 142 -11.62 -7.55 5.69
N GLY A 143 -11.52 -8.45 4.73
CA GLY A 143 -10.97 -9.80 4.89
C GLY A 143 -9.45 -9.86 4.82
N SER A 144 -8.80 -8.89 4.19
CA SER A 144 -7.36 -8.67 4.26
C SER A 144 -6.99 -7.32 3.65
N CYS A 145 -5.94 -6.68 4.15
CA CYS A 145 -5.26 -5.60 3.45
C CYS A 145 -3.86 -6.07 3.02
N VAL A 146 -3.52 -5.87 1.75
CA VAL A 146 -2.21 -6.21 1.19
C VAL A 146 -1.51 -4.90 0.87
N LEU A 147 -0.39 -4.65 1.54
CA LEU A 147 0.51 -3.57 1.19
C LEU A 147 1.53 -4.13 0.21
N LEU A 148 1.54 -3.59 -1.00
CA LEU A 148 2.44 -3.98 -2.05
C LEU A 148 3.43 -2.85 -2.32
N MET A 149 4.70 -3.11 -2.07
CA MET A 149 5.77 -2.18 -2.41
C MET A 149 6.66 -2.75 -3.50
N VAL A 150 7.09 -1.89 -4.42
CA VAL A 150 8.20 -2.23 -5.33
C VAL A 150 9.38 -1.35 -4.99
N ASP A 151 10.43 -1.96 -4.45
CA ASP A 151 11.66 -1.29 -4.11
C ASP A 151 12.70 -1.46 -5.21
N ALA A 152 12.73 -0.47 -6.11
CA ALA A 152 13.71 -0.41 -7.19
C ALA A 152 14.88 0.54 -6.86
N TYR A 153 14.93 1.15 -5.67
CA TYR A 153 15.87 2.23 -5.33
C TYR A 153 17.28 1.76 -4.97
N GLU A 154 18.29 2.28 -5.67
CA GLU A 154 19.72 1.97 -5.45
C GLU A 154 20.56 3.21 -5.06
N GLY A 155 19.93 4.37 -4.81
CA GLY A 155 20.62 5.62 -4.43
C GLY A 155 20.64 5.92 -2.92
N PRO A 156 21.17 7.08 -2.49
CA PRO A 156 21.04 7.57 -1.12
C PRO A 156 19.63 8.12 -0.84
N GLY A 157 18.82 7.39 -0.05
CA GLY A 157 17.41 7.70 0.16
C GLY A 157 16.58 6.56 0.76
N ARG A 158 15.25 6.67 0.62
CA ARG A 158 14.20 5.80 1.18
C ARG A 158 14.24 4.38 0.57
N SER A 159 14.29 3.31 1.39
CA SER A 159 14.22 1.90 0.94
C SER A 159 13.30 1.06 1.83
N TRP A 160 12.25 0.50 1.23
CA TRP A 160 11.33 -0.44 1.89
C TRP A 160 12.03 -1.74 2.27
N THR A 161 13.00 -2.18 1.46
CA THR A 161 13.82 -3.35 1.77
C THR A 161 14.62 -3.15 3.06
N ALA A 162 15.23 -1.97 3.24
CA ALA A 162 15.97 -1.68 4.46
C ALA A 162 15.04 -1.62 5.69
N ALA A 163 13.85 -1.02 5.54
CA ALA A 163 12.87 -0.91 6.62
C ALA A 163 12.34 -2.29 7.06
N PHE A 164 11.90 -3.12 6.11
CA PHE A 164 11.35 -4.46 6.43
C PHE A 164 12.42 -5.54 6.64
N GLY A 165 13.65 -5.32 6.15
CA GLY A 165 14.78 -6.24 6.29
C GLY A 165 15.47 -6.19 7.66
N SER A 166 15.16 -5.19 8.49
CA SER A 166 15.69 -5.07 9.85
C SER A 166 14.54 -4.84 10.85
N PRO A 167 14.24 -5.83 11.72
CA PRO A 167 13.20 -5.68 12.74
C PRO A 167 13.39 -4.47 13.65
N ALA A 168 14.65 -4.12 13.97
CA ALA A 168 14.97 -2.95 14.79
C ALA A 168 14.58 -1.65 14.06
N VAL A 169 15.01 -1.49 12.81
CA VAL A 169 14.69 -0.31 11.99
C VAL A 169 13.18 -0.19 11.74
N PHE A 170 12.52 -1.33 11.48
CA PHE A 170 11.07 -1.36 11.30
C PHE A 170 10.33 -0.86 12.53
N ARG A 171 10.67 -1.41 13.71
CA ARG A 171 10.03 -1.05 14.99
C ARG A 171 10.33 0.39 15.41
N GLU A 172 11.56 0.87 15.21
CA GLU A 172 11.94 2.27 15.45
C GLU A 172 11.07 3.24 14.67
N THR A 173 10.52 2.78 13.54
CA THR A 173 9.68 3.63 12.72
C THR A 173 8.17 3.45 12.94
N MET A 174 7.75 2.45 13.72
CA MET A 174 6.37 2.34 14.21
C MET A 174 6.26 3.12 15.52
N ARG A 175 5.82 4.37 15.42
CA ARG A 175 5.94 5.36 16.51
C ARG A 175 4.80 5.27 17.52
N THR A 176 3.62 4.86 17.08
CA THR A 176 2.41 4.77 17.91
C THR A 176 2.31 3.38 18.54
N GLN A 177 1.89 3.32 19.80
CA GLN A 177 1.61 2.04 20.49
C GLN A 177 0.61 1.18 19.70
N LEU A 178 -0.33 1.84 19.01
CA LEU A 178 -1.31 1.21 18.14
C LEU A 178 -0.65 0.34 17.06
N VAL A 179 0.41 0.83 16.41
CA VAL A 179 1.09 0.13 15.33
C VAL A 179 2.23 -0.76 15.82
N GLN A 180 2.84 -0.44 16.97
CA GLN A 180 3.82 -1.33 17.61
C GLN A 180 3.26 -2.72 17.92
N GLY A 181 1.98 -2.80 18.30
CA GLY A 181 1.28 -4.09 18.47
C GLY A 181 1.17 -4.92 17.18
N TRP A 182 1.26 -4.27 16.01
CA TRP A 182 1.22 -4.92 14.70
C TRP A 182 2.61 -5.22 14.14
N ALA A 183 3.65 -4.54 14.62
CA ALA A 183 4.98 -4.57 14.02
C ALA A 183 5.50 -6.01 13.80
N ASP A 184 5.35 -6.87 14.80
CA ASP A 184 5.79 -8.26 14.71
C ASP A 184 4.95 -9.10 13.77
N THR A 185 3.64 -8.85 13.74
CA THR A 185 2.75 -9.51 12.78
C THR A 185 3.11 -9.13 11.35
N LEU A 186 3.33 -7.83 11.09
CA LEU A 186 3.70 -7.33 9.77
C LEU A 186 5.06 -7.89 9.34
N LEU A 187 6.06 -7.90 10.22
CA LEU A 187 7.37 -8.48 9.92
C LEU A 187 7.26 -9.97 9.58
N ARG A 188 6.43 -10.74 10.30
CA ARG A 188 6.21 -12.16 10.02
C ARG A 188 5.44 -12.43 8.72
N THR A 189 4.50 -11.56 8.36
CA THR A 189 3.67 -11.74 7.14
C THR A 189 4.25 -11.03 5.93
N THR A 190 5.36 -10.28 6.09
CA THR A 190 6.03 -9.61 4.98
C THR A 190 6.92 -10.59 4.23
N MET A 191 6.73 -10.63 2.92
CA MET A 191 7.61 -11.32 1.97
C MET A 191 8.39 -10.27 1.19
N ILE A 192 9.71 -10.48 1.08
CA ILE A 192 10.59 -9.69 0.22
C ILE A 192 11.14 -10.62 -0.86
N GLU A 193 10.75 -10.39 -2.11
CA GLU A 193 11.20 -11.17 -3.25
C GLU A 193 12.09 -10.32 -4.16
N SER A 194 13.19 -10.89 -4.64
CA SER A 194 14.03 -10.23 -5.65
C SER A 194 13.48 -10.49 -7.06
N LEU A 195 13.27 -9.42 -7.82
CA LEU A 195 12.88 -9.47 -9.22
C LEU A 195 14.04 -9.02 -10.11
N ALA A 196 14.30 -9.74 -11.19
CA ALA A 196 15.33 -9.37 -12.15
C ALA A 196 14.94 -9.75 -13.59
N ILE A 197 15.14 -8.82 -14.53
CA ILE A 197 15.07 -9.05 -15.97
C ILE A 197 16.13 -8.21 -16.68
N GLY A 198 17.05 -8.87 -17.39
CA GLY A 198 18.22 -8.20 -17.97
C GLY A 198 18.99 -7.38 -16.91
N ALA A 199 19.14 -6.08 -17.14
CA ALA A 199 19.77 -5.15 -16.20
C ALA A 199 18.82 -4.57 -15.14
N ALA A 200 17.50 -4.74 -15.27
CA ALA A 200 16.54 -4.21 -14.31
C ALA A 200 16.44 -5.13 -13.10
N LYS A 201 16.57 -4.55 -11.91
CA LYS A 201 16.46 -5.23 -10.61
C LYS A 201 15.55 -4.43 -9.68
N ALA A 202 14.64 -5.11 -9.00
CA ALA A 202 13.83 -4.53 -7.94
C ALA A 202 13.55 -5.59 -6.88
N ARG A 203 12.92 -5.18 -5.78
CA ARG A 203 12.36 -6.09 -4.79
C ARG A 203 10.86 -5.87 -4.69
N LEU A 204 10.10 -6.94 -4.82
CA LEU A 204 8.67 -6.95 -4.55
C LEU A 204 8.48 -7.26 -3.07
N ILE A 205 7.87 -6.34 -2.35
CA ILE A 205 7.61 -6.48 -0.93
C ILE A 205 6.11 -6.57 -0.77
N THR A 206 5.65 -7.65 -0.15
CA THR A 206 4.22 -7.89 0.08
C THR A 206 4.01 -8.05 1.57
N CYS A 207 3.24 -7.18 2.19
CA CYS A 207 2.87 -7.28 3.59
C CYS A 207 1.37 -7.52 3.69
N VAL A 208 0.97 -8.63 4.29
CA VAL A 208 -0.44 -8.96 4.51
C VAL A 208 -0.84 -8.58 5.92
N VAL A 209 -1.78 -7.65 6.01
CA VAL A 209 -2.43 -7.20 7.23
C VAL A 209 -3.70 -8.04 7.40
N PRO A 210 -3.76 -8.94 8.40
CA PRO A 210 -4.95 -9.73 8.66
C PRO A 210 -6.11 -8.82 9.14
N PRO A 211 -7.37 -9.29 9.06
CA PRO A 211 -8.50 -8.59 9.67
C PRO A 211 -8.21 -8.28 11.13
N TRP A 212 -8.56 -7.07 11.56
CA TRP A 212 -8.41 -6.69 12.95
C TRP A 212 -9.51 -7.38 13.77
N THR A 213 -9.17 -8.50 14.40
CA THR A 213 -9.97 -9.07 15.47
C THR A 213 -9.52 -8.42 16.77
N ARG A 214 -10.41 -7.62 17.38
CA ARG A 214 -10.22 -7.10 18.74
C ARG A 214 -10.28 -8.22 19.77
#